data_AF-A0A2G6CMZ5-F1
#
_entry.id   AF-A0A2G6CMZ5-F1
#
_cell.length_a   1.000
_cell.length_b   1.000
_cell.length_c   1.000
_cell.angle_alpha   90.00
_cell.angle_beta   90.00
_cell.angle_gamma   90.00
#
_symmetry.space_group_name_H-M   'P 1'
#
loop_
_entity.id
_entity.type
_entity.pdbx_description
1 polymer ?
#
loop_
_entity_poly.entity_id
_entity_poly.type
_entity_poly.pdbx_seq_one_letter_code
_entity_poly.pdbx_strand_id
1 'polypeptide(L)'
;MATGTNVNDRRSWTPLASLLVILVVGSASGCRCGGSTGESELRVEGGERMARPTRPDESRRARRRRAVGRRGSRQLAARFSHRPTLFVGERLKCARMRERLVAAGAQVRLPTTFRLPALKSDTALISFVQHRRKLYRFVRWRGRTRRLRALPLANVDPLLIGLRDELEFGKLDMRTLQVYLGRAYDRLLADAVPPKAKRLLFAPDGLARFVPLHALLARASGSRGATARQFVVSRAAIAYLPCAALAVGSSRPLSTLTLIAPSYGRGRARKPLAGAHEELKAIMKQARRLGLPAARYVGTEATPKRLLAALEARGRLVHFAGHGLADLRPGSPPELIFPGRDEGLSVQLLTRSPARASMAVLASCAGAYVARFRDDQRLLAKVNLAEALLGAGTGTVIAASWSVKDRQSAAQMRLFYRDLQRLGAARALAAAQRERIARLRPPHPRFWAFYAVYGDPGW
;
A
#
# COMPACT_ATOMS: atom_id res chain seq x y z
N MET A 1 21.51 20.23 -68.96
CA MET A 1 21.94 21.36 -68.09
C MET A 1 21.96 20.82 -66.66
N ALA A 2 23.01 20.12 -66.21
CA ALA A 2 24.26 20.65 -65.60
C ALA A 2 23.93 21.66 -64.47
N THR A 3 24.36 21.59 -63.21
CA THR A 3 25.33 20.83 -62.39
C THR A 3 24.91 21.11 -60.91
N GLY A 4 24.89 20.19 -59.94
CA GLY A 4 26.05 19.71 -59.17
C GLY A 4 26.68 20.78 -58.26
N THR A 5 26.48 20.71 -56.93
CA THR A 5 27.55 20.70 -55.90
C THR A 5 27.01 20.44 -54.48
N ASN A 6 27.78 19.62 -53.77
CA ASN A 6 27.71 19.19 -52.38
C ASN A 6 28.22 20.32 -51.44
N VAL A 7 27.86 20.31 -50.14
CA VAL A 7 28.81 20.41 -49.00
C VAL A 7 28.04 20.31 -47.66
N ASN A 8 28.44 19.26 -46.95
CA ASN A 8 28.44 18.98 -45.53
C ASN A 8 28.52 20.21 -44.60
N ASP A 9 27.59 20.36 -43.62
CA ASP A 9 27.99 20.92 -42.33
C ASP A 9 27.20 20.32 -41.15
N ARG A 10 27.98 19.89 -40.15
CA ARG A 10 27.53 19.30 -38.90
C ARG A 10 27.11 20.43 -37.98
N ARG A 11 25.90 20.41 -37.43
CA ARG A 11 25.61 21.06 -36.13
C ARG A 11 24.46 20.38 -35.41
N SER A 12 24.83 19.65 -34.37
CA SER A 12 24.02 19.12 -33.31
C SER A 12 23.11 20.18 -32.67
N TRP A 13 21.80 19.96 -32.66
CA TRP A 13 20.87 20.68 -31.80
C TRP A 13 19.85 19.71 -31.19
N THR A 14 20.10 19.34 -29.94
CA THR A 14 19.09 18.81 -29.02
C THR A 14 18.27 19.97 -28.44
N PRO A 15 16.92 19.91 -28.41
CA PRO A 15 16.15 20.73 -27.49
C PRO A 15 15.78 19.90 -26.26
N LEU A 16 16.46 20.21 -25.15
CA LEU A 16 15.96 19.99 -23.80
C LEU A 16 14.73 20.89 -23.59
N ALA A 17 13.53 20.31 -23.65
CA ALA A 17 12.32 20.99 -23.20
C ALA A 17 12.16 20.79 -21.69
N SER A 18 12.66 21.77 -20.93
CA SER A 18 12.40 21.99 -19.52
C SER A 18 10.92 22.30 -19.31
N LEU A 19 10.17 21.41 -18.64
CA LEU A 19 8.80 21.68 -18.22
C LEU A 19 8.82 22.28 -16.80
N LEU A 20 8.57 23.59 -16.78
CA LEU A 20 8.35 24.47 -15.65
C LEU A 20 7.26 23.89 -14.72
N VAL A 21 7.61 23.67 -13.45
CA VAL A 21 6.65 23.30 -12.41
C VAL A 21 5.90 24.55 -11.98
N ILE A 22 4.62 24.63 -12.30
CA ILE A 22 3.73 25.69 -11.81
C ILE A 22 3.56 25.53 -10.29
N LEU A 23 4.10 26.48 -9.53
CA LEU A 23 3.87 26.69 -8.11
C LEU A 23 2.49 27.34 -7.94
N VAL A 24 1.55 26.63 -7.32
CA VAL A 24 0.34 27.24 -6.76
C VAL A 24 0.62 27.52 -5.30
N VAL A 25 1.00 28.76 -4.99
CA VAL A 25 1.05 29.29 -3.62
C VAL A 25 -0.38 29.71 -3.26
N GLY A 26 -1.02 28.95 -2.38
CA GLY A 26 -2.30 29.33 -1.80
C GLY A 26 -2.07 30.39 -0.72
N SER A 27 -2.51 31.62 -1.00
CA SER A 27 -2.62 32.73 -0.07
C SER A 27 -3.39 32.33 1.20
N ALA A 28 -2.75 32.49 2.36
CA ALA A 28 -3.39 32.43 3.66
C ALA A 28 -3.84 33.84 4.05
N SER A 29 -5.12 34.15 3.82
CA SER A 29 -5.75 35.36 4.35
C SER A 29 -5.96 35.19 5.85
N GLY A 30 -5.30 36.04 6.63
CA GLY A 30 -5.41 36.08 8.08
C GLY A 30 -6.75 36.64 8.54
N CYS A 31 -7.32 36.00 9.57
CA CYS A 31 -8.28 36.65 10.47
C CYS A 31 -7.57 36.86 11.81
N ARG A 32 -7.38 38.13 12.16
CA ARG A 32 -7.04 38.60 13.51
C ARG A 32 -8.33 38.68 14.30
N CYS A 33 -8.36 38.11 15.50
CA CYS A 33 -9.24 38.56 16.58
C CYS A 33 -8.34 38.76 17.80
N GLY A 34 -8.31 39.99 18.31
CA GLY A 34 -7.61 40.40 19.53
C GLY A 34 -8.55 40.48 20.73
N GLY A 35 -7.94 40.70 21.90
CA GLY A 35 -8.57 41.03 23.19
C GLY A 35 -9.18 39.81 23.90
N SER A 36 -9.02 39.60 25.21
CA SER A 36 -8.53 40.45 26.28
C SER A 36 -8.13 39.56 27.47
N THR A 37 -7.10 39.99 28.18
CA THR A 37 -6.70 39.56 29.50
C THR A 37 -7.81 39.80 30.53
N GLY A 38 -8.05 38.82 31.39
CA GLY A 38 -8.94 38.90 32.53
C GLY A 38 -8.51 37.87 33.56
N GLU A 39 -7.53 38.25 34.37
CA GLU A 39 -7.19 37.57 35.61
C GLU A 39 -8.37 37.72 36.57
N SER A 40 -8.83 36.62 37.14
CA SER A 40 -9.59 36.63 38.37
C SER A 40 -9.11 35.46 39.22
N GLU A 41 -8.27 35.79 40.19
CA GLU A 41 -7.90 34.93 41.30
C GLU A 41 -9.15 34.54 42.09
N LEU A 42 -9.37 33.23 42.24
CA LEU A 42 -10.27 32.68 43.25
C LEU A 42 -9.46 31.68 44.06
N ARG A 43 -8.98 32.15 45.21
CA ARG A 43 -8.45 31.34 46.30
C ARG A 43 -9.57 30.47 46.84
N VAL A 44 -9.37 29.15 46.81
CA VAL A 44 -10.08 28.20 47.66
C VAL A 44 -9.00 27.44 48.43
N GLU A 45 -8.92 27.73 49.72
CA GLU A 45 -8.15 26.97 50.71
C GLU A 45 -8.87 25.66 51.07
N GLY A 46 -8.08 24.64 51.43
CA GLY A 46 -8.55 23.52 52.26
C GLY A 46 -9.23 22.37 51.52
N GLY A 47 -8.44 21.45 50.98
CA GLY A 47 -8.91 20.14 50.53
C GLY A 47 -7.75 19.17 50.35
N GLU A 48 -7.77 18.08 51.12
CA GLU A 48 -6.72 17.07 51.25
C GLU A 48 -6.06 16.68 49.91
N ARG A 49 -4.73 16.60 49.90
CA ARG A 49 -3.96 16.01 48.80
C ARG A 49 -4.21 14.51 48.76
N MET A 50 -5.30 14.08 48.13
CA MET A 50 -5.39 12.74 47.60
C MET A 50 -4.30 12.59 46.53
N ALA A 51 -3.30 11.76 46.84
CA ALA A 51 -2.26 11.38 45.90
C ALA A 51 -2.93 10.84 44.62
N ARG A 52 -2.90 11.63 43.54
CA ARG A 52 -3.18 11.10 42.20
C ARG A 52 -2.26 9.91 41.99
N PRO A 53 -2.75 8.72 41.61
CA PRO A 53 -1.87 7.62 41.29
C PRO A 53 -0.95 8.10 40.17
N THR A 54 0.34 8.24 40.49
CA THR A 54 1.37 8.46 39.49
C THR A 54 1.20 7.32 38.50
N ARG A 55 0.85 7.58 37.23
CA ARG A 55 0.92 6.55 36.19
C ARG A 55 2.40 6.31 35.93
N PRO A 56 3.05 5.26 36.47
CA PRO A 56 4.43 5.04 36.15
C PRO A 56 4.47 4.22 34.85
N ASP A 57 5.53 4.43 34.09
CA ASP A 57 6.14 3.38 33.27
C ASP A 57 5.64 3.13 31.83
N GLU A 58 4.45 3.52 31.39
CA GLU A 58 4.07 3.32 29.97
C GLU A 58 4.94 4.16 29.00
N SER A 59 5.20 5.42 29.35
CA SER A 59 6.03 6.34 28.54
C SER A 59 7.50 5.92 28.53
N ARG A 60 8.02 5.42 29.66
CA ARG A 60 9.40 4.93 29.81
C ARG A 60 9.60 3.60 29.09
N ARG A 61 8.65 2.65 29.19
CA ARG A 61 8.64 1.39 28.42
C ARG A 61 8.55 1.65 26.92
N ALA A 62 7.70 2.57 26.48
CA ALA A 62 7.60 2.94 25.07
C ALA A 62 8.91 3.55 24.53
N ARG A 63 9.56 4.44 25.29
CA ARG A 63 10.88 5.00 24.95
C ARG A 63 11.96 3.92 24.86
N ARG A 64 12.03 3.01 25.84
CA ARG A 64 12.97 1.87 25.82
C ARG A 64 12.74 0.96 24.60
N ARG A 65 11.51 0.57 24.30
CA ARG A 65 11.17 -0.25 23.12
C ARG A 65 11.60 0.41 21.81
N ARG A 66 11.39 1.72 21.67
CA ARG A 66 11.85 2.51 20.51
C ARG A 66 13.39 2.51 20.39
N ALA A 67 14.10 2.67 21.50
CA ALA A 67 15.57 2.66 21.52
C ALA A 67 16.16 1.28 21.14
N VAL A 68 15.62 0.19 21.69
CA VAL A 68 16.06 -1.18 21.35
C VAL A 68 15.83 -1.49 19.87
N GLY A 69 14.64 -1.15 19.33
CA GLY A 69 14.35 -1.31 17.91
C GLY A 69 15.39 -0.60 17.03
N ARG A 70 15.61 0.70 17.29
CA ARG A 70 16.59 1.53 16.55
C ARG A 70 18.01 0.97 16.60
N ARG A 71 18.44 0.39 17.73
CA ARG A 71 19.76 -0.25 17.83
C ARG A 71 19.85 -1.48 16.92
N GLY A 72 18.80 -2.31 16.89
CA GLY A 72 18.72 -3.50 16.05
C GLY A 72 18.73 -3.19 14.54
N SER A 73 17.97 -2.19 14.08
CA SER A 73 17.99 -1.80 12.66
C SER A 73 19.32 -1.18 12.24
N ARG A 74 19.98 -0.41 13.11
CA ARG A 74 21.33 0.13 12.85
C ARG A 74 22.37 -0.98 12.67
N GLN A 75 22.36 -1.99 13.53
CA GLN A 75 23.24 -3.15 13.39
C GLN A 75 22.98 -3.92 12.09
N LEU A 76 21.71 -4.14 11.74
CA LEU A 76 21.35 -4.77 10.46
C LEU A 76 21.76 -3.93 9.26
N ALA A 77 21.65 -2.60 9.34
CA ALA A 77 22.08 -1.68 8.29
C ALA A 77 23.61 -1.67 8.11
N ALA A 78 24.38 -1.76 9.20
CA ALA A 78 25.83 -1.92 9.14
C ALA A 78 26.22 -3.25 8.47
N ARG A 79 25.62 -4.36 8.91
CA ARG A 79 25.83 -5.69 8.29
C ARG A 79 25.46 -5.69 6.81
N PHE A 80 24.34 -5.06 6.44
CA PHE A 80 23.91 -4.98 5.04
C PHE A 80 24.86 -4.11 4.20
N SER A 81 25.47 -3.07 4.78
CA SER A 81 26.47 -2.24 4.09
C SER A 81 27.69 -3.05 3.69
N HIS A 82 28.16 -3.93 4.58
CA HIS A 82 29.33 -4.77 4.34
C HIS A 82 29.01 -5.96 3.42
N ARG A 83 27.92 -6.69 3.67
CA ARG A 83 27.51 -7.85 2.87
C ARG A 83 26.01 -7.78 2.51
N PRO A 84 25.65 -7.12 1.40
CA PRO A 84 24.26 -7.02 0.97
C PRO A 84 23.74 -8.38 0.49
N THR A 85 22.96 -9.05 1.34
CA THR A 85 22.28 -10.32 1.04
C THR A 85 20.78 -10.19 1.20
N LEU A 86 20.01 -11.03 0.50
CA LEU A 86 18.54 -11.06 0.62
C LEU A 86 18.11 -11.21 2.09
N PHE A 87 18.72 -12.16 2.82
CA PHE A 87 18.34 -12.45 4.20
C PHE A 87 18.54 -11.24 5.13
N VAL A 88 19.71 -10.60 5.09
CA VAL A 88 19.99 -9.42 5.91
C VAL A 88 19.10 -8.24 5.51
N GLY A 89 18.88 -8.06 4.20
CA GLY A 89 18.01 -7.01 3.67
C GLY A 89 16.55 -7.14 4.12
N GLU A 90 15.97 -8.34 4.03
CA GLU A 90 14.61 -8.58 4.52
C GLU A 90 14.47 -8.40 6.02
N ARG A 91 15.47 -8.83 6.81
CA ARG A 91 15.50 -8.56 8.26
C ARG A 91 15.52 -7.06 8.55
N LEU A 92 16.33 -6.30 7.81
CA LEU A 92 16.40 -4.85 7.93
C LEU A 92 15.05 -4.21 7.63
N LYS A 93 14.34 -4.64 6.57
CA LYS A 93 13.00 -4.15 6.27
C LYS A 93 11.98 -4.48 7.35
N CYS A 94 11.96 -5.71 7.84
CA CYS A 94 11.07 -6.08 8.94
C CYS A 94 11.35 -5.26 10.21
N ALA A 95 12.62 -5.02 10.52
CA ALA A 95 13.01 -4.17 11.65
C ALA A 95 12.52 -2.73 11.48
N ARG A 96 12.73 -2.13 10.30
CA ARG A 96 12.23 -0.78 9.97
C ARG A 96 10.71 -0.70 9.98
N MET A 97 10.00 -1.73 9.52
CA MET A 97 8.55 -1.80 9.59
C MET A 97 8.07 -1.85 11.05
N ARG A 98 8.68 -2.70 11.88
CA ARG A 98 8.39 -2.77 13.32
C ARG A 98 8.60 -1.43 14.00
N GLU A 99 9.70 -0.74 13.71
CA GLU A 99 9.98 0.60 14.25
C GLU A 99 8.91 1.61 13.83
N ARG A 100 8.52 1.64 12.56
CA ARG A 100 7.48 2.55 12.06
C ARG A 100 6.14 2.28 12.73
N LEU A 101 5.76 1.01 12.89
CA LEU A 101 4.56 0.62 13.61
C LEU A 101 4.61 1.06 15.09
N VAL A 102 5.69 0.73 15.82
CA VAL A 102 5.86 1.16 17.23
C VAL A 102 5.89 2.69 17.36
N ALA A 103 6.50 3.39 16.39
CA ALA A 103 6.50 4.84 16.33
C ALA A 103 5.09 5.41 16.15
N ALA A 104 4.25 4.72 15.39
CA ALA A 104 2.82 4.98 15.23
C ALA A 104 1.95 4.42 16.38
N GLY A 105 2.53 4.05 17.54
CA GLY A 105 1.77 3.61 18.71
C GLY A 105 1.18 2.20 18.63
N ALA A 106 1.62 1.39 17.66
CA ALA A 106 1.15 0.03 17.44
C ALA A 106 1.65 -0.98 18.49
N GLN A 107 0.79 -1.95 18.83
CA GLN A 107 1.22 -3.21 19.44
C GLN A 107 1.60 -4.20 18.33
N VAL A 108 2.89 -4.28 18.01
CA VAL A 108 3.36 -5.05 16.85
C VAL A 108 3.44 -6.54 17.13
N ARG A 109 2.68 -7.33 16.35
CA ARG A 109 2.65 -8.81 16.41
C ARG A 109 3.47 -9.50 15.33
N LEU A 110 4.34 -8.77 14.64
CA LEU A 110 5.27 -9.36 13.67
C LEU A 110 6.08 -10.50 14.33
N PRO A 111 6.44 -11.56 13.59
CA PRO A 111 7.26 -12.66 14.09
C PRO A 111 8.55 -12.18 14.77
N THR A 112 8.91 -12.79 15.90
CA THR A 112 10.17 -12.55 16.62
C THR A 112 11.34 -13.22 15.92
N THR A 113 11.11 -14.39 15.32
CA THR A 113 12.06 -15.10 14.47
C THR A 113 11.84 -14.75 13.01
N PHE A 114 12.92 -14.46 12.29
CA PHE A 114 12.87 -14.17 10.87
C PHE A 114 13.21 -15.42 10.07
N ARG A 115 12.30 -15.83 9.18
CA ARG A 115 12.54 -16.89 8.19
C ARG A 115 12.06 -16.41 6.82
N LEU A 116 12.82 -16.73 5.79
CA LEU A 116 12.33 -16.56 4.42
C LEU A 116 11.28 -17.64 4.16
N PRO A 117 10.17 -17.31 3.46
CA PRO A 117 9.13 -18.28 3.15
C PRO A 117 9.67 -19.38 2.24
N ALA A 118 9.19 -20.61 2.44
CA ALA A 118 9.29 -21.65 1.43
C ALA A 118 8.44 -21.24 0.22
N LEU A 119 9.02 -21.28 -0.98
CA LEU A 119 8.35 -20.87 -2.21
C LEU A 119 8.04 -22.10 -3.05
N LYS A 120 6.80 -22.21 -3.54
CA LYS A 120 6.46 -23.22 -4.55
C LYS A 120 7.27 -22.96 -5.83
N SER A 121 7.45 -23.98 -6.66
CA SER A 121 8.26 -23.92 -7.89
C SER A 121 7.77 -22.88 -8.91
N ASP A 122 6.49 -22.52 -8.87
CA ASP A 122 5.83 -21.51 -9.70
C ASP A 122 5.92 -20.08 -9.13
N THR A 123 6.52 -19.89 -7.95
CA THR A 123 6.49 -18.64 -7.19
C THR A 123 7.88 -18.03 -7.05
N ALA A 124 8.02 -16.77 -7.44
CA ALA A 124 9.26 -16.01 -7.26
C ALA A 124 9.07 -14.88 -6.23
N LEU A 125 10.06 -14.70 -5.35
CA LEU A 125 10.18 -13.53 -4.48
C LEU A 125 11.13 -12.53 -5.12
N ILE A 126 10.65 -11.32 -5.37
CA ILE A 126 11.43 -10.19 -5.89
C ILE A 126 11.46 -9.12 -4.81
N SER A 127 12.60 -9.00 -4.14
CA SER A 127 12.81 -8.06 -3.05
C SER A 127 13.58 -6.83 -3.51
N PHE A 128 13.12 -5.67 -3.03
CA PHE A 128 13.82 -4.41 -3.12
C PHE A 128 14.22 -3.99 -1.71
N VAL A 129 15.47 -3.55 -1.53
CA VAL A 129 15.99 -3.06 -0.25
C VAL A 129 16.65 -1.71 -0.51
N GLN A 130 16.07 -0.64 0.02
CA GLN A 130 16.65 0.69 -0.10
C GLN A 130 17.67 0.89 1.02
N HIS A 131 18.92 1.16 0.66
CA HIS A 131 19.97 1.41 1.65
C HIS A 131 20.98 2.42 1.12
N ARG A 132 21.26 3.45 1.93
CA ARG A 132 21.97 4.66 1.48
C ARG A 132 21.28 5.22 0.21
N ARG A 133 22.05 5.66 -0.79
CA ARG A 133 21.53 6.17 -2.08
C ARG A 133 21.36 5.08 -3.15
N LYS A 134 21.17 3.81 -2.74
CA LYS A 134 21.03 2.68 -3.67
C LYS A 134 19.79 1.83 -3.38
N LEU A 135 19.21 1.28 -4.43
CA LEU A 135 18.17 0.26 -4.40
C LEU A 135 18.77 -1.09 -4.77
N TYR A 136 18.90 -1.97 -3.78
CA TYR A 136 19.35 -3.35 -4.00
C TYR A 136 18.17 -4.22 -4.40
N ARG A 137 18.40 -5.14 -5.32
CA ARG A 137 17.36 -6.04 -5.85
C ARG A 137 17.81 -7.48 -5.70
N PHE A 138 16.90 -8.33 -5.23
CA PHE A 138 17.15 -9.74 -5.01
C PHE A 138 16.01 -10.56 -5.60
N VAL A 139 16.35 -11.68 -6.22
CA VAL A 139 15.37 -12.63 -6.76
C VAL A 139 15.61 -13.97 -6.10
N ARG A 140 14.55 -14.57 -5.55
CA ARG A 140 14.56 -15.96 -5.07
C ARG A 140 13.51 -16.75 -5.83
N TRP A 141 13.93 -17.79 -6.54
CA TRP A 141 13.05 -18.66 -7.33
C TRP A 141 13.66 -20.06 -7.42
N ARG A 142 12.83 -21.10 -7.22
CA ARG A 142 13.27 -22.52 -7.23
C ARG A 142 14.49 -22.78 -6.33
N GLY A 143 14.44 -22.29 -5.09
CA GLY A 143 15.51 -22.43 -4.10
C GLY A 143 16.74 -21.54 -4.32
N ARG A 144 16.97 -21.05 -5.54
CA ARG A 144 18.13 -20.21 -5.87
C ARG A 144 17.87 -18.74 -5.51
N THR A 145 18.87 -18.08 -4.96
CA THR A 145 18.84 -16.64 -4.67
C THR A 145 19.90 -15.92 -5.49
N ARG A 146 19.51 -14.88 -6.22
CA ARG A 146 20.41 -14.03 -7.01
C ARG A 146 20.30 -12.59 -6.54
N ARG A 147 21.44 -11.95 -6.29
CA ARG A 147 21.54 -10.50 -6.11
C ARG A 147 21.75 -9.87 -7.48
N LEU A 148 20.93 -8.89 -7.84
CA LEU A 148 21.07 -8.13 -9.07
C LEU A 148 21.93 -6.89 -8.84
N ARG A 149 22.28 -6.21 -9.95
CA ARG A 149 22.97 -4.92 -9.87
C ARG A 149 22.12 -3.92 -9.10
N ALA A 150 22.73 -3.29 -8.10
CA ALA A 150 22.12 -2.22 -7.33
C ALA A 150 21.95 -0.97 -8.20
N LEU A 151 20.82 -0.29 -8.03
CA LEU A 151 20.47 0.89 -8.83
C LEU A 151 20.71 2.16 -8.00
N PRO A 152 21.36 3.20 -8.55
CA PRO A 152 21.38 4.52 -7.91
C PRO A 152 19.96 5.08 -7.79
N LEU A 153 19.58 5.57 -6.60
CA LEU A 153 18.24 6.14 -6.37
C LEU A 153 17.97 7.37 -7.22
N ALA A 154 18.99 8.21 -7.47
CA ALA A 154 18.86 9.38 -8.35
C ALA A 154 18.32 9.05 -9.75
N ASN A 155 18.56 7.82 -10.24
CA ASN A 155 18.11 7.38 -11.57
C ASN A 155 16.74 6.69 -11.54
N VAL A 156 16.16 6.49 -10.36
CA VAL A 156 14.92 5.73 -10.15
C VAL A 156 13.85 6.65 -9.60
N ASP A 157 14.20 7.50 -8.63
CA ASP A 157 13.26 8.33 -7.88
C ASP A 157 12.37 9.21 -8.78
N PRO A 158 12.89 9.99 -9.75
CA PRO A 158 12.03 10.87 -10.55
C PRO A 158 10.99 10.10 -11.37
N LEU A 159 11.40 8.95 -11.93
CA LEU A 159 10.54 8.08 -12.72
C LEU A 159 9.40 7.49 -11.88
N LEU A 160 9.72 6.99 -10.68
CA LEU A 160 8.72 6.36 -9.81
C LEU A 160 7.76 7.39 -9.21
N ILE A 161 8.28 8.58 -8.89
CA ILE A 161 7.48 9.71 -8.41
C ILE A 161 6.48 10.16 -9.48
N GLY A 162 6.94 10.44 -10.70
CA GLY A 162 6.07 10.87 -11.78
C GLY A 162 5.00 9.83 -12.11
N LEU A 163 5.37 8.54 -12.13
CA LEU A 163 4.43 7.45 -12.37
C LEU A 163 3.37 7.34 -11.25
N ARG A 164 3.73 7.54 -9.99
CA ARG A 164 2.77 7.51 -8.88
C ARG A 164 1.74 8.63 -9.02
N ASP A 165 2.20 9.86 -9.22
CA ASP A 165 1.33 11.02 -9.39
C ASP A 165 0.37 10.80 -10.58
N GLU A 166 0.89 10.23 -11.67
CA GLU A 166 0.07 9.93 -12.83
C GLU A 166 -1.03 8.90 -12.55
N LEU A 167 -0.73 7.81 -11.85
CA LEU A 167 -1.75 6.79 -11.56
C LEU A 167 -2.84 7.32 -10.62
N GLU A 168 -2.49 8.29 -9.76
CA GLU A 168 -3.38 8.91 -8.79
C GLU A 168 -4.20 10.09 -9.36
N PHE A 169 -3.70 10.81 -10.36
CA PHE A 169 -4.40 11.98 -10.91
C PHE A 169 -4.85 11.82 -12.37
N GLY A 170 -4.17 10.99 -13.17
CA GLY A 170 -4.55 10.66 -14.54
C GLY A 170 -4.39 11.84 -15.49
N LYS A 171 -3.18 12.40 -15.61
CA LYS A 171 -2.88 13.58 -16.42
C LYS A 171 -2.29 13.23 -17.80
N LEU A 172 -1.69 12.06 -17.94
CA LEU A 172 -1.03 11.61 -19.18
C LEU A 172 -2.00 10.81 -20.05
N ASP A 173 -1.85 10.96 -21.36
CA ASP A 173 -2.49 10.05 -22.31
C ASP A 173 -1.90 8.63 -22.20
N MET A 174 -2.62 7.64 -22.72
CA MET A 174 -2.22 6.24 -22.60
C MET A 174 -0.90 5.94 -23.32
N ARG A 175 -0.60 6.56 -24.47
CA ARG A 175 0.63 6.31 -25.23
C ARG A 175 1.84 6.77 -24.44
N THR A 176 1.77 7.98 -23.88
CA THR A 176 2.80 8.54 -23.01
C THR A 176 2.97 7.68 -21.75
N LEU A 177 1.87 7.34 -21.07
CA LEU A 177 1.90 6.48 -19.89
C LEU A 177 2.56 5.11 -20.17
N GLN A 178 2.30 4.50 -21.33
CA GLN A 178 2.94 3.23 -21.70
C GLN A 178 4.47 3.32 -21.75
N VAL A 179 5.02 4.46 -22.20
CA VAL A 179 6.48 4.68 -22.20
C VAL A 179 7.02 4.71 -20.78
N TYR A 180 6.37 5.44 -19.86
CA TYR A 180 6.78 5.49 -18.45
C TYR A 180 6.68 4.12 -17.77
N LEU A 181 5.59 3.39 -18.00
CA LEU A 181 5.40 2.03 -17.47
C LEU A 181 6.44 1.04 -18.00
N GLY A 182 6.81 1.16 -19.29
CA GLY A 182 7.86 0.36 -19.92
C GLY A 182 9.24 0.67 -19.35
N ARG A 183 9.61 1.96 -19.26
CA ARG A 183 10.88 2.39 -18.66
C ARG A 183 11.00 1.94 -17.21
N ALA A 184 9.92 2.04 -16.43
CA ALA A 184 9.92 1.56 -15.05
C ALA A 184 10.07 0.04 -14.96
N TYR A 185 9.45 -0.72 -15.88
CA TYR A 185 9.68 -2.16 -16.00
C TYR A 185 11.14 -2.49 -16.31
N ASP A 186 11.70 -1.87 -17.35
CA ASP A 186 13.06 -2.12 -17.81
C ASP A 186 14.08 -1.82 -16.70
N ARG A 187 13.84 -0.76 -15.93
CA ARG A 187 14.71 -0.36 -14.83
C ARG A 187 14.59 -1.26 -13.61
N LEU A 188 13.38 -1.66 -13.23
CA LEU A 188 13.14 -2.35 -11.96
C LEU A 188 13.09 -3.88 -12.08
N LEU A 189 12.48 -4.39 -13.16
CA LEU A 189 11.96 -5.75 -13.25
C LEU A 189 12.51 -6.61 -14.39
N ALA A 190 13.08 -6.02 -15.45
CA ALA A 190 13.50 -6.77 -16.64
C ALA A 190 14.45 -7.95 -16.35
N ASP A 191 15.43 -7.75 -15.47
CA ASP A 191 16.39 -8.76 -15.01
C ASP A 191 15.93 -9.51 -13.72
N ALA A 192 14.74 -9.17 -13.21
CA ALA A 192 14.25 -9.65 -11.92
C ALA A 192 13.11 -10.68 -12.03
N VAL A 193 12.28 -10.62 -13.07
CA VAL A 193 11.10 -11.47 -13.22
C VAL A 193 11.45 -12.76 -13.96
N PRO A 194 11.37 -13.94 -13.31
CA PRO A 194 11.62 -15.20 -14.01
C PRO A 194 10.51 -15.52 -15.03
N PRO A 195 10.83 -15.98 -16.24
CA PRO A 195 9.87 -16.09 -17.34
C PRO A 195 8.73 -17.10 -17.09
N LYS A 196 8.99 -18.17 -16.33
CA LYS A 196 8.01 -19.23 -16.03
C LYS A 196 7.31 -19.07 -14.67
N ALA A 197 7.58 -18.00 -13.93
CA ALA A 197 6.91 -17.77 -12.66
C ALA A 197 5.44 -17.38 -12.89
N LYS A 198 4.52 -18.10 -12.24
CA LYS A 198 3.06 -17.83 -12.29
C LYS A 198 2.59 -16.99 -11.11
N ARG A 199 3.41 -16.87 -10.07
CA ARG A 199 3.18 -16.00 -8.91
C ARG A 199 4.42 -15.17 -8.61
N LEU A 200 4.22 -13.87 -8.42
CA LEU A 200 5.28 -12.94 -8.04
C LEU A 200 4.94 -12.32 -6.69
N LEU A 201 5.83 -12.54 -5.72
CA LEU A 201 5.80 -11.90 -4.42
C LEU A 201 6.76 -10.73 -4.48
N PHE A 202 6.23 -9.51 -4.54
CA PHE A 202 7.05 -8.31 -4.48
C PHE A 202 7.26 -7.91 -3.04
N ALA A 203 8.50 -7.74 -2.62
CA ALA A 203 8.81 -7.18 -1.31
C ALA A 203 9.46 -5.79 -1.47
N PRO A 204 8.68 -4.75 -1.81
CA PRO A 204 9.23 -3.43 -2.09
C PRO A 204 9.74 -2.72 -0.82
N ASP A 205 10.68 -1.80 -0.99
CA ASP A 205 11.16 -0.87 0.03
C ASP A 205 11.29 0.53 -0.55
N GLY A 206 11.27 1.55 0.31
CA GLY A 206 11.43 2.93 -0.12
C GLY A 206 10.42 3.35 -1.20
N LEU A 207 10.90 4.01 -2.27
CA LEU A 207 10.04 4.49 -3.36
C LEU A 207 9.38 3.35 -4.19
N ALA A 208 9.95 2.14 -4.18
CA ALA A 208 9.32 1.01 -4.85
C ALA A 208 7.96 0.62 -4.21
N ARG A 209 7.69 1.05 -2.96
CA ARG A 209 6.40 0.83 -2.28
C ARG A 209 5.25 1.64 -2.92
N PHE A 210 5.56 2.70 -3.66
CA PHE A 210 4.57 3.62 -4.24
C PHE A 210 4.14 3.19 -5.64
N VAL A 211 4.89 2.29 -6.27
CA VAL A 211 4.67 1.90 -7.66
C VAL A 211 3.89 0.59 -7.69
N PRO A 212 2.74 0.53 -8.38
CA PRO A 212 2.05 -0.72 -8.61
C PRO A 212 2.84 -1.54 -9.64
N LEU A 213 3.86 -2.26 -9.16
CA LEU A 213 4.71 -3.16 -9.95
C LEU A 213 3.92 -4.12 -10.87
N HIS A 214 2.71 -4.51 -10.48
CA HIS A 214 1.81 -5.33 -11.29
C HIS A 214 1.24 -4.62 -12.54
N ALA A 215 1.26 -3.29 -12.57
CA ALA A 215 0.84 -2.46 -13.69
C ALA A 215 1.98 -2.08 -14.64
N LEU A 216 3.22 -2.45 -14.33
CA LEU A 216 4.35 -2.17 -15.23
C LEU A 216 4.24 -2.98 -16.52
N LEU A 217 4.78 -2.43 -17.60
CA LEU A 217 4.66 -3.00 -18.94
C LEU A 217 5.94 -3.71 -19.36
N ALA A 218 5.88 -5.03 -19.38
CA ALA A 218 6.94 -5.86 -19.88
C ALA A 218 6.84 -6.04 -21.39
N ARG A 219 7.97 -6.31 -22.05
CA ARG A 219 7.97 -6.81 -23.43
C ARG A 219 7.16 -8.11 -23.53
N ALA A 220 6.33 -8.23 -24.56
CA ALA A 220 5.58 -9.46 -24.83
C ALA A 220 6.54 -10.57 -25.30
N SER A 221 6.24 -11.82 -24.93
CA SER A 221 7.02 -12.98 -25.35
C SER A 221 6.52 -13.46 -26.71
N GLY A 222 7.41 -13.71 -27.67
CA GLY A 222 7.05 -14.27 -28.98
C GLY A 222 6.51 -13.27 -30.01
N SER A 223 6.39 -11.98 -29.69
CA SER A 223 6.02 -10.96 -30.67
C SER A 223 7.20 -10.65 -31.60
N ARG A 224 7.09 -11.04 -32.87
CA ARG A 224 7.96 -10.57 -33.96
C ARG A 224 7.65 -9.08 -34.21
N GLY A 225 8.35 -8.22 -33.47
CA GLY A 225 8.18 -6.77 -33.47
C GLY A 225 8.44 -6.17 -32.09
N ALA A 226 9.25 -5.11 -32.02
CA ALA A 226 9.77 -4.54 -30.77
C ALA A 226 8.73 -3.79 -29.89
N THR A 227 7.43 -3.84 -30.22
CA THR A 227 6.42 -2.89 -29.70
C THR A 227 5.37 -3.51 -28.79
N ALA A 228 5.07 -4.80 -28.88
CA ALA A 228 4.03 -5.41 -28.06
C ALA A 228 4.46 -5.47 -26.58
N ARG A 229 3.70 -4.78 -25.71
CA ARG A 229 3.91 -4.76 -24.26
C ARG A 229 2.68 -5.32 -23.54
N GLN A 230 2.92 -6.03 -22.44
CA GLN A 230 1.88 -6.61 -21.60
C GLN A 230 2.12 -6.26 -20.13
N PHE A 231 1.03 -6.01 -19.42
CA PHE A 231 1.07 -5.75 -17.99
C PHE A 231 1.66 -6.95 -17.23
N VAL A 232 2.40 -6.69 -16.15
CA VAL A 232 2.95 -7.76 -15.29
C VAL A 232 1.85 -8.67 -14.74
N VAL A 233 0.69 -8.12 -14.38
CA VAL A 233 -0.47 -8.91 -13.91
C VAL A 233 -1.00 -9.89 -14.96
N SER A 234 -0.81 -9.64 -16.26
CA SER A 234 -1.29 -10.52 -17.33
C SER A 234 -0.62 -11.90 -17.30
N ARG A 235 0.62 -11.99 -16.81
CA ARG A 235 1.40 -13.25 -16.77
C ARG A 235 1.40 -13.97 -15.42
N ALA A 236 1.20 -13.24 -14.33
CA ALA A 236 1.36 -13.77 -12.99
C ALA A 236 0.37 -13.17 -12.00
N ALA A 237 -0.02 -13.95 -10.99
CA ALA A 237 -0.72 -13.43 -9.82
C ALA A 237 0.27 -12.76 -8.87
N ILE A 238 -0.15 -11.67 -8.23
CA ILE A 238 0.75 -10.75 -7.53
C ILE A 238 0.34 -10.60 -6.08
N ALA A 239 1.32 -10.60 -5.18
CA ALA A 239 1.16 -10.16 -3.80
C ALA A 239 2.35 -9.30 -3.36
N TYR A 240 2.08 -8.38 -2.44
CA TYR A 240 3.05 -7.45 -1.88
C TYR A 240 3.36 -7.79 -0.43
N LEU A 241 4.64 -7.78 -0.10
CA LEU A 241 5.15 -8.13 1.21
C LEU A 241 5.92 -6.92 1.75
N PRO A 242 5.42 -6.22 2.77
CA PRO A 242 6.19 -5.17 3.44
C PRO A 242 7.57 -5.67 3.90
N CYS A 243 7.64 -6.95 4.30
CA CYS A 243 8.86 -7.74 4.31
C CYS A 243 8.54 -9.24 4.16
N ALA A 244 9.52 -10.06 3.75
CA ALA A 244 9.31 -11.47 3.42
C ALA A 244 8.82 -12.34 4.58
N ALA A 245 9.03 -11.94 5.85
CA ALA A 245 8.51 -12.67 7.00
C ALA A 245 6.97 -12.70 7.07
N LEU A 246 6.29 -11.82 6.33
CA LEU A 246 4.84 -11.74 6.25
C LEU A 246 4.22 -12.71 5.22
N ALA A 247 5.05 -13.44 4.46
CA ALA A 247 4.58 -14.45 3.50
C ALA A 247 4.48 -15.86 4.08
N VAL A 248 4.57 -16.01 5.40
CA VAL A 248 4.70 -17.34 6.02
C VAL A 248 3.31 -17.98 6.22
N GLY A 249 2.98 -18.86 5.27
CA GLY A 249 2.36 -20.18 5.45
C GLY A 249 1.16 -20.28 6.39
N SER A 250 0.37 -19.21 6.51
CA SER A 250 -0.77 -19.15 7.40
C SER A 250 -2.00 -18.91 6.55
N SER A 251 -2.22 -19.76 5.55
CA SER A 251 -3.58 -19.90 5.01
C SER A 251 -4.45 -20.26 6.21
N ARG A 252 -5.22 -19.27 6.65
CA ARG A 252 -6.16 -19.40 7.74
C ARG A 252 -7.49 -19.72 7.09
N PRO A 253 -8.22 -20.74 7.58
CA PRO A 253 -9.52 -21.07 7.03
C PRO A 253 -10.41 -19.82 7.04
N LEU A 254 -11.26 -19.69 6.02
CA LEU A 254 -12.34 -18.72 6.00
C LEU A 254 -13.62 -19.44 6.40
N SER A 255 -14.17 -19.05 7.54
CA SER A 255 -15.40 -19.62 8.08
C SER A 255 -16.59 -18.68 7.98
N THR A 256 -16.36 -17.37 8.02
CA THR A 256 -17.44 -16.37 7.97
C THR A 256 -17.00 -15.10 7.25
N LEU A 257 -17.99 -14.37 6.74
CA LEU A 257 -17.85 -13.08 6.10
C LEU A 257 -18.52 -11.99 6.94
N THR A 258 -17.83 -10.88 7.17
CA THR A 258 -18.43 -9.67 7.73
C THR A 258 -18.29 -8.53 6.74
N LEU A 259 -19.40 -7.93 6.35
CA LEU A 259 -19.46 -6.79 5.44
C LEU A 259 -19.85 -5.52 6.21
N ILE A 260 -19.12 -4.43 6.00
CA ILE A 260 -19.30 -3.15 6.70
C ILE A 260 -19.28 -2.02 5.69
N ALA A 261 -20.37 -1.27 5.57
CA ALA A 261 -20.45 -0.08 4.72
C ALA A 261 -21.16 1.09 5.43
N PRO A 262 -20.40 2.07 5.97
CA PRO A 262 -20.99 3.26 6.56
C PRO A 262 -21.70 4.13 5.52
N SER A 263 -22.79 4.78 5.93
CA SER A 263 -23.45 5.83 5.12
C SER A 263 -22.96 7.21 5.54
N TYR A 264 -22.83 8.11 4.57
CA TYR A 264 -22.32 9.47 4.78
C TYR A 264 -23.40 10.48 4.42
N GLY A 265 -23.66 11.44 5.30
CA GLY A 265 -24.66 12.50 5.11
C GLY A 265 -24.18 13.64 4.18
N ARG A 266 -25.11 14.50 3.76
CA ARG A 266 -24.80 15.73 2.99
C ARG A 266 -24.24 16.79 3.95
N GLY A 267 -22.92 16.91 4.01
CA GLY A 267 -22.22 17.93 4.79
C GLY A 267 -20.72 17.91 4.51
N ARG A 268 -19.92 18.64 5.31
CA ARG A 268 -18.44 18.65 5.21
C ARG A 268 -17.78 17.25 5.35
N ALA A 269 -18.54 16.19 5.64
CA ALA A 269 -18.08 14.85 6.01
C ALA A 269 -18.00 13.81 4.86
N ARG A 270 -18.08 14.22 3.58
CA ARG A 270 -17.83 13.44 2.33
C ARG A 270 -19.08 12.95 1.59
N LYS A 271 -18.91 12.73 0.28
CA LYS A 271 -19.96 12.29 -0.65
C LYS A 271 -20.47 10.89 -0.29
N PRO A 272 -21.79 10.63 -0.42
CA PRO A 272 -22.34 9.29 -0.34
C PRO A 272 -21.67 8.31 -1.30
N LEU A 273 -21.51 7.06 -0.87
CA LEU A 273 -20.97 5.95 -1.66
C LEU A 273 -22.10 4.98 -2.02
N ALA A 274 -22.95 5.39 -2.97
CA ALA A 274 -24.11 4.57 -3.37
C ALA A 274 -23.70 3.19 -3.92
N GLY A 275 -22.55 3.10 -4.58
CA GLY A 275 -21.99 1.86 -5.09
C GLY A 275 -21.50 0.91 -4.01
N ALA A 276 -21.17 1.38 -2.80
CA ALA A 276 -20.77 0.53 -1.68
C ALA A 276 -21.92 -0.40 -1.24
N HIS A 277 -23.16 0.08 -1.20
CA HIS A 277 -24.31 -0.76 -0.87
C HIS A 277 -24.55 -1.85 -1.93
N GLU A 278 -24.47 -1.48 -3.22
CA GLU A 278 -24.61 -2.44 -4.32
C GLU A 278 -23.45 -3.44 -4.38
N GLU A 279 -22.24 -2.99 -4.06
CA GLU A 279 -21.06 -3.85 -3.89
C GLU A 279 -21.33 -4.92 -2.84
N LEU A 280 -21.77 -4.52 -1.63
CA LEU A 280 -22.09 -5.45 -0.55
C LEU A 280 -23.23 -6.40 -0.90
N LYS A 281 -24.27 -5.93 -1.59
CA LYS A 281 -25.38 -6.78 -2.05
C LYS A 281 -24.90 -7.86 -3.02
N ALA A 282 -24.03 -7.51 -3.96
CA ALA A 282 -23.44 -8.47 -4.89
C ALA A 282 -22.52 -9.48 -4.18
N ILE A 283 -21.73 -9.02 -3.21
CA ILE A 283 -20.86 -9.88 -2.40
C ILE A 283 -21.70 -10.84 -1.55
N MET A 284 -22.80 -10.40 -0.93
CA MET A 284 -23.73 -11.27 -0.18
C MET A 284 -24.29 -12.38 -1.06
N LYS A 285 -24.69 -12.05 -2.30
CA LYS A 285 -25.18 -13.04 -3.26
C LYS A 285 -24.11 -14.09 -3.58
N GLN A 286 -22.86 -13.67 -3.70
CA GLN A 286 -21.74 -14.59 -3.91
C GLN A 286 -21.49 -15.44 -2.66
N ALA A 287 -21.42 -14.85 -1.47
CA ALA A 287 -21.22 -15.57 -0.21
C ALA A 287 -22.25 -16.70 0.00
N ARG A 288 -23.53 -16.43 -0.30
CA ARG A 288 -24.59 -17.46 -0.27
C ARG A 288 -24.31 -18.63 -1.21
N ARG A 289 -23.87 -18.35 -2.45
CA ARG A 289 -23.51 -19.40 -3.43
C ARG A 289 -22.32 -20.24 -2.99
N LEU A 290 -21.43 -19.66 -2.18
CA LEU A 290 -20.23 -20.33 -1.67
C LEU A 290 -20.49 -21.05 -0.33
N GLY A 291 -21.72 -20.99 0.20
CA GLY A 291 -22.05 -21.53 1.53
C GLY A 291 -21.32 -20.83 2.68
N LEU A 292 -20.86 -19.58 2.48
CA LEU A 292 -20.11 -18.82 3.47
C LEU A 292 -21.09 -17.97 4.30
N PRO A 293 -21.30 -18.26 5.60
CA PRO A 293 -22.14 -17.45 6.46
C PRO A 293 -21.67 -16.00 6.48
N ALA A 294 -22.57 -15.07 6.22
CA ALA A 294 -22.24 -13.66 6.02
C ALA A 294 -23.14 -12.74 6.86
N ALA A 295 -22.51 -11.86 7.64
CA ALA A 295 -23.16 -10.75 8.32
C ALA A 295 -22.91 -9.45 7.56
N ARG A 296 -23.92 -8.57 7.50
CA ARG A 296 -23.85 -7.29 6.80
C ARG A 296 -24.31 -6.18 7.71
N TYR A 297 -23.49 -5.14 7.87
CA TYR A 297 -23.78 -3.93 8.63
C TYR A 297 -23.67 -2.72 7.71
N VAL A 298 -24.74 -1.94 7.59
CA VAL A 298 -24.80 -0.79 6.68
C VAL A 298 -25.33 0.47 7.36
N GLY A 299 -24.97 1.64 6.84
CA GLY A 299 -25.47 2.90 7.40
C GLY A 299 -24.97 3.14 8.81
N THR A 300 -25.88 3.44 9.73
CA THR A 300 -25.58 3.66 11.16
C THR A 300 -25.16 2.38 11.89
N GLU A 301 -25.49 1.21 11.35
CA GLU A 301 -25.05 -0.06 11.90
C GLU A 301 -23.56 -0.35 11.65
N ALA A 302 -22.98 0.26 10.63
CA ALA A 302 -21.58 0.07 10.28
C ALA A 302 -20.70 0.92 11.21
N THR A 303 -20.45 0.44 12.43
CA THR A 303 -19.72 1.18 13.47
C THR A 303 -18.24 0.76 13.58
N PRO A 304 -17.35 1.62 14.10
CA PRO A 304 -15.97 1.27 14.41
C PRO A 304 -15.84 0.02 15.29
N LYS A 305 -16.70 -0.08 16.32
CA LYS A 305 -16.73 -1.21 17.27
C LYS A 305 -17.00 -2.54 16.56
N ARG A 306 -17.95 -2.57 15.63
CA ARG A 306 -18.25 -3.79 14.85
C ARG A 306 -17.11 -4.16 13.90
N LEU A 307 -16.43 -3.19 13.29
CA LEU A 307 -15.25 -3.46 12.48
C LEU A 307 -14.12 -4.06 13.32
N LEU A 308 -13.81 -3.48 14.47
CA LEU A 308 -12.79 -4.03 15.38
C LEU A 308 -13.16 -5.45 15.84
N ALA A 309 -14.39 -5.67 16.30
CA ALA A 309 -14.85 -7.00 16.71
C ALA A 309 -14.79 -8.03 15.56
N ALA A 310 -15.05 -7.62 14.31
CA ALA A 310 -14.89 -8.46 13.15
C ALA A 310 -13.41 -8.82 12.90
N LEU A 311 -12.51 -7.84 13.00
CA LEU A 311 -11.07 -8.03 12.81
C LEU A 311 -10.43 -8.89 13.91
N GLU A 312 -10.94 -8.83 15.14
CA GLU A 312 -10.42 -9.57 16.29
C GLU A 312 -10.77 -11.07 16.30
N ALA A 313 -11.78 -11.46 15.53
CA ALA A 313 -12.20 -12.84 15.44
C ALA A 313 -11.36 -13.64 14.43
N ARG A 314 -11.08 -14.91 14.78
CA ARG A 314 -10.41 -15.86 13.89
C ARG A 314 -11.35 -16.31 12.79
N GLY A 315 -10.79 -16.72 11.65
CA GLY A 315 -11.56 -17.32 10.56
C GLY A 315 -12.41 -16.34 9.74
N ARG A 316 -12.38 -15.04 10.06
CA ARG A 316 -13.20 -14.04 9.37
C ARG A 316 -12.52 -13.50 8.12
N LEU A 317 -13.31 -13.36 7.05
CA LEU A 317 -13.08 -12.39 6.00
C LEU A 317 -13.86 -11.12 6.34
N VAL A 318 -13.16 -10.00 6.50
CA VAL A 318 -13.77 -8.71 6.81
C VAL A 318 -13.69 -7.82 5.58
N HIS A 319 -14.81 -7.27 5.13
CA HIS A 319 -14.87 -6.32 4.03
C HIS A 319 -15.37 -4.98 4.53
N PHE A 320 -14.55 -3.95 4.42
CA PHE A 320 -14.92 -2.56 4.68
C PHE A 320 -15.02 -1.79 3.37
N ALA A 321 -16.22 -1.32 3.04
CA ALA A 321 -16.48 -0.44 1.89
C ALA A 321 -16.84 0.95 2.39
N GLY A 322 -15.91 1.89 2.25
CA GLY A 322 -16.09 3.20 2.84
C GLY A 322 -14.97 4.17 2.52
N HIS A 323 -15.04 5.34 3.14
CA HIS A 323 -14.03 6.38 3.00
C HIS A 323 -12.78 6.05 3.83
N GLY A 324 -11.62 6.37 3.26
CA GLY A 324 -10.34 6.39 3.98
C GLY A 324 -9.69 7.75 3.79
N LEU A 325 -8.94 8.21 4.79
CA LEU A 325 -8.13 9.42 4.72
C LEU A 325 -6.67 9.07 4.91
N ALA A 326 -5.80 9.69 4.13
CA ALA A 326 -4.39 9.80 4.46
C ALA A 326 -4.03 11.27 4.36
N ASP A 327 -4.17 11.96 5.48
CA ASP A 327 -3.80 13.37 5.55
C ASP A 327 -2.29 13.50 5.37
N LEU A 328 -1.92 14.45 4.50
CA LEU A 328 -0.52 14.72 4.23
C LEU A 328 0.13 15.34 5.45
N ARG A 329 -0.53 16.19 6.25
CA ARG A 329 0.07 16.91 7.39
C ARG A 329 0.99 16.03 8.25
N PRO A 330 2.14 16.56 8.72
CA PRO A 330 3.02 15.82 9.61
C PRO A 330 2.25 15.34 10.84
N GLY A 331 2.45 14.08 11.24
CA GLY A 331 1.78 13.50 12.42
C GLY A 331 0.37 12.94 12.19
N SER A 332 -0.36 13.34 11.15
CA SER A 332 -1.70 12.77 10.88
C SER A 332 -1.60 11.33 10.36
N PRO A 333 -2.19 10.34 11.05
CA PRO A 333 -2.19 8.97 10.56
C PRO A 333 -3.26 8.73 9.49
N PRO A 334 -3.06 7.74 8.61
CA PRO A 334 -4.16 7.22 7.81
C PRO A 334 -5.26 6.62 8.69
N GLU A 335 -6.50 6.74 8.26
CA GLU A 335 -7.68 6.25 8.98
C GLU A 335 -8.84 5.85 8.07
N LEU A 336 -9.68 4.94 8.56
CA LEU A 336 -11.00 4.64 7.99
C LEU A 336 -12.03 5.59 8.60
N ILE A 337 -12.95 6.10 7.78
CA ILE A 337 -13.90 7.14 8.18
C ILE A 337 -15.29 6.55 8.41
N PHE A 338 -15.87 6.89 9.55
CA PHE A 338 -17.23 6.58 9.96
C PHE A 338 -18.05 7.87 10.12
N PRO A 339 -19.38 7.82 9.96
CA PRO A 339 -20.26 8.96 10.24
C PRO A 339 -20.27 9.26 11.76
N GLY A 340 -20.38 10.55 12.11
CA GLY A 340 -20.19 11.05 13.49
C GLY A 340 -18.91 11.88 13.60
N ARG A 341 -18.87 12.87 14.51
CA ARG A 341 -17.61 13.59 14.79
C ARG A 341 -16.69 12.63 15.57
N ASP A 342 -15.42 12.53 15.17
CA ASP A 342 -14.33 11.81 15.85
C ASP A 342 -14.32 10.26 15.82
N GLU A 343 -15.14 9.59 15.01
CA GLU A 343 -15.20 8.12 14.93
C GLU A 343 -14.25 7.46 13.90
N GLY A 344 -13.10 8.08 13.60
CA GLY A 344 -12.10 7.51 12.69
C GLY A 344 -11.39 6.29 13.28
N LEU A 345 -11.14 5.25 12.46
CA LEU A 345 -10.22 4.16 12.83
C LEU A 345 -8.86 4.36 12.18
N SER A 346 -7.98 5.02 12.93
CA SER A 346 -6.58 5.26 12.54
C SER A 346 -5.72 4.01 12.60
N VAL A 347 -4.56 4.07 11.93
CA VAL A 347 -3.49 3.07 12.04
C VAL A 347 -3.15 2.72 13.50
N GLN A 348 -3.10 3.72 14.38
CA GLN A 348 -2.85 3.60 15.81
C GLN A 348 -3.88 2.66 16.46
N LEU A 349 -5.17 2.91 16.18
CA LEU A 349 -6.28 2.16 16.79
C LEU A 349 -6.32 0.73 16.25
N LEU A 350 -6.21 0.56 14.92
CA LEU A 350 -6.19 -0.75 14.28
C LEU A 350 -5.03 -1.65 14.77
N THR A 351 -3.92 -1.04 15.18
CA THR A 351 -2.74 -1.80 15.65
C THR A 351 -2.68 -2.01 17.15
N ARG A 352 -3.58 -1.40 17.93
CA ARG A 352 -3.75 -1.71 19.36
C ARG A 352 -4.63 -2.93 19.57
N SER A 353 -5.54 -3.20 18.64
CA SER A 353 -6.44 -4.35 18.67
C SER A 353 -5.76 -5.60 18.07
N PRO A 354 -5.96 -6.80 18.67
CA PRO A 354 -5.45 -8.05 18.13
C PRO A 354 -6.19 -8.46 16.86
N ALA A 355 -5.73 -8.05 15.68
CA ALA A 355 -6.34 -8.53 14.44
C ALA A 355 -6.03 -10.03 14.22
N ARG A 356 -7.07 -10.87 14.25
CA ARG A 356 -6.99 -12.32 14.02
C ARG A 356 -7.72 -12.77 12.77
N ALA A 357 -8.42 -11.86 12.09
CA ALA A 357 -9.06 -12.10 10.80
C ALA A 357 -8.08 -12.79 9.84
N SER A 358 -8.60 -13.76 9.11
CA SER A 358 -7.86 -14.47 8.07
C SER A 358 -7.56 -13.50 6.92
N MET A 359 -8.56 -12.70 6.55
CA MET A 359 -8.47 -11.75 5.45
C MET A 359 -9.23 -10.46 5.75
N ALA A 360 -8.69 -9.33 5.31
CA ALA A 360 -9.40 -8.04 5.29
C ALA A 360 -9.39 -7.42 3.88
N VAL A 361 -10.50 -6.86 3.46
CA VAL A 361 -10.63 -6.05 2.24
C VAL A 361 -10.92 -4.61 2.68
N LEU A 362 -10.00 -3.71 2.41
CA LEU A 362 -10.13 -2.28 2.61
C LEU A 362 -10.49 -1.63 1.28
N ALA A 363 -11.79 -1.63 0.96
CA ALA A 363 -12.34 -0.90 -0.17
C ALA A 363 -12.51 0.58 0.17
N SER A 364 -11.37 1.23 0.42
CA SER A 364 -11.26 2.63 0.82
C SER A 364 -10.06 3.30 0.16
N CYS A 365 -10.22 4.58 -0.21
CA CYS A 365 -9.25 5.36 -0.99
C CYS A 365 -7.83 5.42 -0.40
N ALA A 366 -7.69 5.23 0.92
CA ALA A 366 -6.43 5.30 1.66
C ALA A 366 -5.94 3.95 2.21
N GLY A 367 -6.54 2.82 1.83
CA GLY A 367 -6.26 1.50 2.44
C GLY A 367 -4.77 1.11 2.42
N ALA A 368 -4.09 1.33 1.28
CA ALA A 368 -2.66 1.08 1.12
C ALA A 368 -1.87 2.35 0.76
N TYR A 369 -2.47 3.53 0.93
CA TYR A 369 -1.84 4.80 0.57
C TYR A 369 -0.56 5.02 1.38
N VAL A 370 0.51 5.43 0.71
CA VAL A 370 1.77 5.81 1.33
C VAL A 370 1.98 7.29 1.05
N ALA A 371 2.03 8.11 2.10
CA ALA A 371 2.23 9.55 1.97
C ALA A 371 3.62 9.91 1.45
N ARG A 372 3.68 11.03 0.72
CA ARG A 372 4.91 11.68 0.23
C ARG A 372 5.00 13.08 0.82
N PHE A 373 6.20 13.48 1.24
CA PHE A 373 6.61 14.88 1.33
C PHE A 373 7.92 15.09 0.58
N ARG A 374 8.04 16.26 -0.03
CA ARG A 374 9.31 16.92 -0.42
C ARG A 374 9.68 17.77 0.80
N ASP A 375 10.75 17.50 1.52
CA ASP A 375 12.06 18.09 1.20
C ASP A 375 13.28 17.35 1.79
N ASP A 376 13.14 16.19 2.43
CA ASP A 376 14.28 15.58 3.14
C ASP A 376 14.41 14.05 3.08
N GLN A 377 13.61 13.36 2.26
CA GLN A 377 13.52 11.88 2.25
C GLN A 377 13.17 11.26 3.63
N ARG A 378 12.96 12.04 4.71
CA ARG A 378 12.68 11.54 6.07
C ARG A 378 11.19 11.32 6.33
N LEU A 379 10.34 11.82 5.44
CA LEU A 379 8.91 11.52 5.44
C LEU A 379 8.55 10.32 4.55
N LEU A 380 9.55 9.53 4.13
CA LEU A 380 9.31 8.24 3.50
C LEU A 380 8.72 7.27 4.52
N ALA A 381 7.45 6.92 4.27
CA ALA A 381 6.74 5.77 4.81
C ALA A 381 6.03 5.95 6.16
N LYS A 382 4.97 6.78 6.18
CA LYS A 382 3.84 6.52 7.09
C LYS A 382 3.43 5.05 6.89
N VAL A 383 3.16 4.35 8.00
CA VAL A 383 2.50 3.04 7.97
C VAL A 383 1.14 3.24 7.32
N ASN A 384 0.79 2.39 6.36
CA ASN A 384 -0.55 2.40 5.75
C ASN A 384 -1.48 1.41 6.47
N LEU A 385 -2.79 1.49 6.23
CA LEU A 385 -3.78 0.67 6.94
C LEU A 385 -3.58 -0.84 6.67
N ALA A 386 -3.13 -1.21 5.47
CA ALA A 386 -2.78 -2.60 5.16
C ALA A 386 -1.59 -3.12 5.99
N GLU A 387 -0.51 -2.35 6.08
CA GLU A 387 0.66 -2.65 6.93
C GLU A 387 0.28 -2.69 8.42
N ALA A 388 -0.65 -1.84 8.83
CA ALA A 388 -1.21 -1.79 10.18
C ALA A 388 -1.93 -3.11 10.52
N LEU A 389 -2.86 -3.56 9.68
CA LEU A 389 -3.59 -4.82 9.88
C LEU A 389 -2.69 -6.06 9.81
N LEU A 390 -1.74 -6.10 8.87
CA LEU A 390 -0.73 -7.16 8.82
C LEU A 390 0.13 -7.18 10.08
N GLY A 391 0.55 -6.01 10.57
CA GLY A 391 1.32 -5.86 11.81
C GLY A 391 0.52 -6.21 13.07
N ALA A 392 -0.80 -6.05 13.02
CA ALA A 392 -1.75 -6.43 14.07
C ALA A 392 -2.11 -7.92 14.06
N GLY A 393 -1.85 -8.62 12.95
CA GLY A 393 -1.96 -10.08 12.85
C GLY A 393 -2.93 -10.61 11.81
N THR A 394 -3.57 -9.76 10.98
CA THR A 394 -4.35 -10.21 9.81
C THR A 394 -3.44 -10.96 8.84
N GLY A 395 -3.90 -12.09 8.29
CA GLY A 395 -3.09 -12.91 7.37
C GLY A 395 -2.87 -12.26 6.01
N THR A 396 -3.96 -11.84 5.39
CA THR A 396 -3.97 -11.22 4.05
C THR A 396 -4.82 -9.96 4.05
N VAL A 397 -4.34 -8.88 3.44
CA VAL A 397 -5.09 -7.63 3.28
C VAL A 397 -5.15 -7.25 1.81
N ILE A 398 -6.35 -7.03 1.28
CA ILE A 398 -6.57 -6.43 -0.03
C ILE A 398 -6.93 -4.98 0.19
N ALA A 399 -6.18 -4.05 -0.41
CA ALA A 399 -6.37 -2.64 -0.14
C ALA A 399 -6.13 -1.77 -1.38
N ALA A 400 -6.92 -0.71 -1.50
CA ALA A 400 -6.75 0.27 -2.57
C ALA A 400 -5.60 1.25 -2.25
N SER A 401 -4.77 1.53 -3.24
CA SER A 401 -3.59 2.40 -3.13
C SER A 401 -3.88 3.87 -3.46
N TRP A 402 -5.01 4.17 -4.11
CA TRP A 402 -5.46 5.53 -4.43
C TRP A 402 -6.98 5.57 -4.63
N SER A 403 -7.54 6.78 -4.65
CA SER A 403 -8.96 7.04 -4.85
C SER A 403 -9.44 6.69 -6.26
N VAL A 404 -10.55 5.97 -6.35
CA VAL A 404 -11.28 5.72 -7.61
C VAL A 404 -12.77 5.99 -7.42
N LYS A 405 -13.50 6.16 -8.53
CA LYS A 405 -14.97 6.23 -8.49
C LYS A 405 -15.52 4.93 -7.91
N ASP A 406 -16.48 5.04 -7.00
CA ASP A 406 -17.13 3.94 -6.29
C ASP A 406 -17.52 2.75 -7.20
N ARG A 407 -18.20 3.03 -8.32
CA ARG A 407 -18.57 2.03 -9.34
C ARG A 407 -17.41 1.17 -9.86
N GLN A 408 -16.19 1.71 -9.89
CA GLN A 408 -15.00 0.99 -10.33
C GLN A 408 -14.50 0.01 -9.26
N SER A 409 -14.58 0.40 -7.99
CA SER A 409 -14.34 -0.51 -6.86
C SER A 409 -15.32 -1.66 -6.91
N ALA A 410 -16.62 -1.35 -6.94
CA ALA A 410 -17.70 -2.33 -6.95
C ALA A 410 -17.58 -3.33 -8.11
N ALA A 411 -17.23 -2.86 -9.30
CA ALA A 411 -17.04 -3.71 -10.47
C ALA A 411 -15.84 -4.68 -10.29
N GLN A 412 -14.73 -4.22 -9.71
CA GLN A 412 -13.57 -5.07 -9.48
C GLN A 412 -13.78 -6.07 -8.34
N MET A 413 -14.44 -5.64 -7.25
CA MET A 413 -14.72 -6.51 -6.11
C MET A 413 -15.72 -7.61 -6.45
N ARG A 414 -16.74 -7.32 -7.26
CA ARG A 414 -17.63 -8.37 -7.81
C ARG A 414 -16.87 -9.48 -8.54
N LEU A 415 -15.86 -9.13 -9.33
CA LEU A 415 -15.04 -10.12 -10.04
C LEU A 415 -14.10 -10.86 -9.08
N PHE A 416 -13.52 -10.15 -8.11
CA PHE A 416 -12.66 -10.74 -7.10
C PHE A 416 -13.40 -11.81 -6.28
N TYR A 417 -14.56 -11.47 -5.71
CA TYR A 417 -15.34 -12.39 -4.88
C TYR A 417 -15.95 -13.56 -5.67
N ARG A 418 -16.21 -13.38 -6.98
CA ARG A 418 -16.62 -14.49 -7.88
C ARG A 418 -15.58 -15.61 -7.88
N ASP A 419 -14.30 -15.25 -7.95
CA ASP A 419 -13.22 -16.20 -8.15
C ASP A 419 -12.45 -16.55 -6.85
N LEU A 420 -12.77 -15.87 -5.74
CA LEU A 420 -12.01 -15.95 -4.49
C LEU A 420 -11.91 -17.39 -3.96
N GLN A 421 -13.03 -18.12 -3.85
CA GLN A 421 -13.04 -19.49 -3.31
C GLN A 421 -12.27 -20.48 -4.16
N ARG A 422 -12.30 -20.28 -5.48
CA ARG A 422 -11.68 -21.19 -6.44
C ARG A 422 -10.19 -20.94 -6.61
N LEU A 423 -9.76 -19.68 -6.56
CA LEU A 423 -8.41 -19.29 -6.96
C LEU A 423 -7.51 -18.84 -5.79
N GLY A 424 -8.11 -18.44 -4.67
CA GLY A 424 -7.44 -17.73 -3.59
C GLY A 424 -7.13 -16.26 -3.93
N ALA A 425 -6.75 -15.47 -2.92
CA ALA A 425 -6.75 -14.00 -3.01
C ALA A 425 -5.92 -13.43 -4.18
N ALA A 426 -4.64 -13.80 -4.29
CA ALA A 426 -3.76 -13.22 -5.30
C ALA A 426 -4.18 -13.56 -6.74
N ARG A 427 -4.67 -14.79 -6.96
CA ARG A 427 -5.10 -15.23 -8.30
C ARG A 427 -6.49 -14.69 -8.64
N ALA A 428 -7.41 -14.63 -7.69
CA ALA A 428 -8.73 -14.02 -7.87
C ALA A 428 -8.61 -12.53 -8.21
N LEU A 429 -7.75 -11.78 -7.51
CA LEU A 429 -7.55 -10.36 -7.82
C LEU A 429 -6.89 -10.19 -9.20
N ALA A 430 -5.89 -11.01 -9.54
CA ALA A 430 -5.27 -10.96 -10.86
C ALA A 430 -6.26 -11.32 -11.99
N ALA A 431 -7.16 -12.29 -11.77
CA ALA A 431 -8.23 -12.62 -12.71
C ALA A 431 -9.20 -11.44 -12.91
N ALA A 432 -9.65 -10.83 -11.82
CA ALA A 432 -10.46 -9.61 -11.85
C ALA A 432 -9.77 -8.48 -12.61
N GLN A 433 -8.48 -8.25 -12.36
CA GLN A 433 -7.69 -7.22 -13.04
C GLN A 433 -7.55 -7.49 -14.55
N ARG A 434 -7.30 -8.74 -14.96
CA ARG A 434 -7.22 -9.11 -16.38
C ARG A 434 -8.54 -8.91 -17.11
N GLU A 435 -9.65 -9.29 -16.48
CA GLU A 435 -10.98 -9.09 -17.06
C GLU A 435 -11.32 -7.60 -17.18
N ARG A 436 -10.91 -6.78 -16.20
CA ARG A 436 -11.02 -5.32 -16.27
C ARG A 436 -10.18 -4.72 -17.40
N ILE A 437 -8.92 -5.15 -17.55
CA ILE A 437 -8.05 -4.76 -18.67
C ILE A 437 -8.72 -5.07 -20.01
N ALA A 438 -9.29 -6.27 -20.17
CA ALA A 438 -9.95 -6.69 -21.41
C ALA A 438 -11.18 -5.84 -21.77
N ARG A 439 -11.90 -5.31 -20.78
CA ARG A 439 -13.12 -4.48 -20.96
C ARG A 439 -12.87 -3.00 -21.13
N LEU A 440 -11.73 -2.47 -20.69
CA LEU A 440 -11.43 -1.04 -20.75
C LEU A 440 -10.84 -0.64 -22.11
N ARG A 441 -11.24 0.54 -22.60
CA ARG A 441 -10.72 1.17 -23.83
C ARG A 441 -10.50 2.66 -23.57
N PRO A 442 -9.23 3.13 -23.43
CA PRO A 442 -8.00 2.36 -23.25
C PRO A 442 -7.90 1.69 -21.86
N PRO A 443 -7.06 0.65 -21.68
CA PRO A 443 -6.90 -0.07 -20.41
C PRO A 443 -6.02 0.67 -19.38
N HIS A 444 -6.37 1.91 -19.08
CA HIS A 444 -5.58 2.79 -18.21
C HIS A 444 -5.48 2.22 -16.76
N PRO A 445 -4.26 1.97 -16.22
CA PRO A 445 -4.07 1.32 -14.91
C PRO A 445 -4.75 1.98 -13.72
N ARG A 446 -4.94 3.29 -13.75
CA ARG A 446 -5.77 4.03 -12.78
C ARG A 446 -7.10 3.34 -12.44
N PHE A 447 -7.72 2.67 -13.41
CA PHE A 447 -9.05 2.08 -13.28
C PHE A 447 -9.05 0.58 -12.92
N TRP A 448 -7.90 -0.07 -12.76
CA TRP A 448 -7.85 -1.52 -12.45
C TRP A 448 -6.69 -1.93 -11.53
N ALA A 449 -5.60 -1.16 -11.48
CA ALA A 449 -4.38 -1.45 -10.71
C ALA A 449 -4.41 -0.89 -9.28
N PHE A 450 -5.53 -0.31 -8.85
CA PHE A 450 -5.62 0.39 -7.57
C PHE A 450 -5.67 -0.59 -6.38
N TYR A 451 -6.23 -1.79 -6.55
CA TYR A 451 -6.16 -2.84 -5.53
C TYR A 451 -4.90 -3.69 -5.66
N ALA A 452 -4.33 -4.05 -4.52
CA ALA A 452 -3.28 -5.05 -4.42
C ALA A 452 -3.51 -5.97 -3.21
N VAL A 453 -3.00 -7.20 -3.31
CA VAL A 453 -2.93 -8.14 -2.18
C VAL A 453 -1.66 -7.87 -1.39
N TYR A 454 -1.76 -7.78 -0.07
CA TYR A 454 -0.65 -7.64 0.87
C TYR A 454 -0.66 -8.82 1.87
N GLY A 455 0.51 -9.35 2.20
CA GLY A 455 0.63 -10.51 3.10
C GLY A 455 0.60 -11.85 2.37
N ASP A 456 -0.02 -12.87 2.97
CA ASP A 456 -0.03 -14.22 2.40
C ASP A 456 -0.79 -14.21 1.05
N PRO A 457 -0.16 -14.65 -0.06
CA PRO A 457 -0.81 -14.72 -1.38
C PRO A 457 -1.88 -15.82 -1.49
N GLY A 458 -1.87 -16.79 -0.57
CA GLY A 458 -2.76 -17.94 -0.55
C GLY A 458 -4.11 -17.68 0.12
N TRP A 459 -5.06 -18.54 -0.22
CA TRP A 459 -6.17 -18.99 0.61
C TRP A 459 -6.35 -20.47 0.26
#